data_AF-A0A1U7ZYU2-F1
#
_entry.id   AF-A0A1U7ZYU2-F1
#
_cell.length_a   1.000
_cell.length_b   1.000
_cell.length_c   1.000
_cell.angle_alpha   90.00
_cell.angle_beta   90.00
_cell.angle_gamma   90.00
#
_symmetry.space_group_name_H-M   'P 1'
#
loop_
_entity.id
_entity.type
_entity.pdbx_description
1 polymer ?
#
loop_
_entity_poly.entity_id
_entity_poly.type
_entity_poly.pdbx_seq_one_letter_code
_entity_poly.pdbx_strand_id
1 'polypeptide(L)'
;MALHEFLTLVILISLLVSPSFSDNIPPNIRTWCSQTSYPQSCEYYMGHHPHSSFLSGHLDSKKLAMQIALDQAIQAESNNMLLGPKCRNEREKAAWTDCIELYKNTIARLNLTVNPGAKCTDVDLQTWLSTALTNLETCRTGFVELGVSDYILPLMSNNVSKLISNILAINKPVALPNEQTYHEGFPTWVSPRDRKLLQATALASRAILVVAQDGSGNFKTINEAINAAAKQNTGGRFVIQVKAGTYAEHLHIGSPNLMLVGDGIGNTVITGSMSVGGGSTTFNSATVAVVGDGFIARDITFRNTAGPGKGQAVALRSGSDLSVFYRCSFEGYQDTLYVHSERQFYRECAIYGTVDFIFGNAAVVLQNCNIFSRKPINGVVTVTAQGRIDPNQNTGIVIHTSQITAASDLKPVQSSVKAYLGRPWRQYSRTVILKSFLDNLIQPVGWLEWSGSFGLNTLYYGEYQNTGPGSSTANRVKWGGYRVITSVAEASKFTVGNFIAGSSWLPASNVPFTSGL
;
A
#
# COMPACT_ATOMS: atom_id res chain seq x y z
N MET A 1 -59.77 -6.96 -43.10
CA MET A 1 -58.68 -6.68 -44.06
C MET A 1 -58.74 -5.20 -44.40
N ALA A 2 -57.60 -4.51 -44.31
CA ALA A 2 -57.41 -3.08 -44.57
C ALA A 2 -57.99 -2.10 -43.50
N LEU A 3 -57.36 -2.05 -42.31
CA LEU A 3 -57.14 -0.79 -41.56
C LEU A 3 -56.16 -0.94 -40.36
N HIS A 4 -55.17 -1.84 -40.44
CA HIS A 4 -54.30 -2.16 -39.28
C HIS A 4 -52.80 -2.30 -39.62
N GLU A 5 -52.34 -1.71 -40.72
CA GLU A 5 -50.91 -1.74 -41.10
C GLU A 5 -50.23 -0.36 -41.24
N PHE A 6 -50.93 0.74 -40.97
CA PHE A 6 -50.32 2.07 -41.12
C PHE A 6 -49.89 2.76 -39.81
N LEU A 7 -50.23 2.19 -38.64
CA LEU A 7 -49.90 2.81 -37.34
C LEU A 7 -48.70 2.16 -36.62
N THR A 8 -48.19 1.03 -37.10
CA THR A 8 -47.02 0.35 -36.54
C THR A 8 -45.69 0.76 -37.19
N LEU A 9 -45.71 1.54 -38.28
CA LEU A 9 -44.50 1.98 -38.97
C LEU A 9 -44.00 3.37 -38.54
N VAL A 10 -44.78 4.15 -37.78
CA VAL A 10 -44.38 5.50 -37.31
C VAL A 10 -43.79 5.47 -35.88
N ILE A 11 -44.00 4.39 -35.12
CA ILE A 11 -43.43 4.25 -33.76
C ILE A 11 -42.10 3.48 -33.75
N LEU A 12 -41.70 2.85 -34.86
CA LEU A 12 -40.40 2.17 -34.96
C LEU A 12 -39.26 3.01 -35.55
N ILE A 13 -39.53 4.23 -36.03
CA ILE A 13 -38.51 5.13 -36.61
C ILE A 13 -38.04 6.21 -35.60
N SER A 14 -38.74 6.37 -34.47
CA SER A 14 -38.37 7.32 -33.41
C SER A 14 -37.44 6.75 -32.31
N LEU A 15 -36.97 5.50 -32.43
CA LEU A 15 -36.00 4.89 -31.50
C LEU A 15 -34.62 4.60 -32.13
N LEU A 16 -34.36 5.05 -33.37
CA LEU A 16 -33.05 4.96 -34.02
C LEU A 16 -32.40 6.32 -34.29
N VAL A 17 -32.92 7.39 -33.68
CA VAL A 17 -32.16 8.62 -33.49
C VAL A 17 -31.72 8.62 -32.04
N SER A 18 -30.73 7.80 -31.71
CA SER A 18 -29.73 8.28 -30.76
C SER A 18 -29.32 9.64 -31.30
N PRO A 19 -29.36 10.73 -30.51
CA PRO A 19 -28.71 11.94 -30.95
C PRO A 19 -27.26 11.52 -31.15
N SER A 20 -26.84 11.40 -32.39
CA SER A 20 -25.43 11.44 -32.73
C SER A 20 -25.00 12.86 -32.39
N PHE A 21 -24.80 13.10 -31.09
CA PHE A 21 -23.87 14.10 -30.61
C PHE A 21 -22.53 13.66 -31.19
N SER A 22 -22.26 14.11 -32.41
CA SER A 22 -20.92 14.19 -32.92
C SER A 22 -20.25 15.28 -32.09
N ASP A 23 -19.85 14.91 -30.87
CA ASP A 23 -18.98 15.76 -30.06
C ASP A 23 -17.71 15.95 -30.88
N ASN A 24 -17.46 17.19 -31.30
CA ASN A 24 -16.20 17.59 -31.91
C ASN A 24 -15.11 17.55 -30.83
N ILE A 25 -14.78 16.35 -30.35
CA ILE A 25 -13.67 16.11 -29.43
C ILE A 25 -12.39 16.49 -30.20
N PRO A 26 -11.60 17.45 -29.70
CA PRO A 26 -10.36 17.85 -30.33
C PRO A 26 -9.45 16.65 -30.68
N PRO A 27 -8.87 16.56 -31.90
CA PRO A 27 -8.05 15.42 -32.33
C PRO A 27 -6.85 15.11 -31.43
N ASN A 28 -6.29 16.13 -30.80
CA ASN A 28 -5.23 16.00 -29.79
C ASN A 28 -5.69 15.20 -28.56
N ILE A 29 -6.93 15.41 -28.09
CA ILE A 29 -7.51 14.67 -26.96
C ILE A 29 -7.72 13.20 -27.33
N ARG A 30 -8.26 12.91 -28.52
CA ARG A 30 -8.44 11.52 -29.00
C ARG A 30 -7.11 10.76 -29.08
N THR A 31 -6.07 11.43 -29.58
CA THR A 31 -4.71 10.86 -29.68
C THR A 31 -4.08 10.61 -28.32
N TRP A 32 -4.36 11.47 -27.34
CA TRP A 32 -3.89 11.29 -25.97
C TRP A 32 -4.64 10.15 -25.25
N CYS A 33 -5.96 10.15 -25.36
CA CYS A 33 -6.83 9.15 -24.72
C CYS A 33 -6.64 7.73 -25.25
N SER A 34 -6.24 7.55 -26.51
CA SER A 34 -5.97 6.23 -27.08
C SER A 34 -4.82 5.47 -26.40
N GLN A 35 -3.96 6.18 -25.65
CA GLN A 35 -2.84 5.61 -24.89
C GLN A 35 -3.23 5.16 -23.47
N THR A 36 -4.49 5.39 -23.08
CA THR A 36 -4.99 5.11 -21.72
C THR A 36 -5.63 3.73 -21.61
N SER A 37 -5.77 3.22 -20.38
CA SER A 37 -6.47 1.96 -20.09
C SER A 37 -7.98 2.03 -20.37
N TYR A 38 -8.58 3.21 -20.31
CA TYR A 38 -10.02 3.48 -20.51
C TYR A 38 -10.24 4.69 -21.43
N PRO A 39 -10.00 4.56 -22.77
CA PRO A 39 -10.06 5.68 -23.71
C PRO A 39 -11.41 6.40 -23.74
N GLN A 40 -12.52 5.65 -23.68
CA GLN A 40 -13.87 6.24 -23.70
C GLN A 40 -14.13 7.17 -22.50
N SER A 41 -13.72 6.75 -21.30
CA SER A 41 -13.84 7.60 -20.11
C SER A 41 -12.94 8.82 -20.23
N CYS A 42 -11.73 8.67 -20.77
CA CYS A 42 -10.82 9.78 -21.01
C CYS A 42 -11.44 10.82 -21.95
N GLU A 43 -11.91 10.37 -23.11
CA GLU A 43 -12.49 11.23 -24.16
C GLU A 43 -13.71 12.00 -23.65
N TYR A 44 -14.60 11.33 -22.92
CA TYR A 44 -15.77 11.96 -22.34
C TYR A 44 -15.41 13.13 -21.42
N TYR A 45 -14.60 12.88 -20.38
CA TYR A 45 -14.30 13.91 -19.39
C TYR A 45 -13.38 15.01 -19.91
N MET A 46 -12.39 14.67 -20.75
CA MET A 46 -11.48 15.67 -21.30
C MET A 46 -12.12 16.51 -22.41
N GLY A 47 -12.94 15.89 -23.27
CA GLY A 47 -13.62 16.58 -24.37
C GLY A 47 -14.68 17.58 -23.90
N HIS A 48 -15.31 17.32 -22.76
CA HIS A 48 -16.35 18.19 -22.17
C HIS A 48 -15.82 19.21 -21.17
N HIS A 49 -14.50 19.27 -20.94
CA HIS A 49 -13.93 20.22 -19.99
C HIS A 49 -13.82 21.62 -20.61
N PRO A 50 -14.16 22.72 -19.89
CA PRO A 50 -14.10 24.09 -20.44
C PRO A 50 -12.72 24.52 -20.97
N HIS A 51 -11.65 23.94 -20.42
CA HIS A 51 -10.26 24.23 -20.81
C HIS A 51 -9.70 23.30 -21.91
N SER A 52 -10.53 22.43 -22.50
CA SER A 52 -10.13 21.46 -23.53
C SER A 52 -9.60 22.11 -24.82
N SER A 53 -10.13 23.28 -25.18
CA SER A 53 -9.77 24.05 -26.38
C SER A 53 -8.41 24.75 -26.33
N PHE A 54 -7.80 24.84 -25.14
CA PHE A 54 -6.52 25.55 -24.92
C PHE A 54 -5.33 24.60 -24.74
N LEU A 55 -5.53 23.28 -24.90
CA LEU A 55 -4.47 22.29 -24.70
C LEU A 55 -3.43 22.34 -25.83
N SER A 56 -2.25 22.85 -25.50
CA SER A 56 -1.15 23.04 -26.46
C SER A 56 -0.08 21.94 -26.42
N GLY A 57 -0.13 21.03 -25.44
CA GLY A 57 0.85 19.93 -25.32
C GLY A 57 0.50 18.81 -24.33
N HIS A 58 1.39 17.81 -24.26
CA HIS A 58 1.26 16.62 -23.42
C HIS A 58 1.23 16.94 -21.91
N LEU A 59 2.01 17.93 -21.47
CA LEU A 59 2.05 18.37 -20.08
C LEU A 59 0.73 19.01 -19.65
N ASP A 60 0.12 19.83 -20.52
CA ASP A 60 -1.18 20.46 -20.27
C ASP A 60 -2.28 19.40 -20.16
N SER A 61 -2.24 18.40 -21.03
CA SER A 61 -3.20 17.27 -21.04
C SER A 61 -3.10 16.43 -19.76
N LYS A 62 -1.87 16.14 -19.30
CA LYS A 62 -1.61 15.44 -18.04
C LYS A 62 -2.14 16.20 -16.83
N LYS A 63 -1.85 17.50 -16.73
CA LYS A 63 -2.33 18.36 -15.64
C LYS A 63 -3.86 18.44 -15.62
N LEU A 64 -4.47 18.62 -16.79
CA LEU A 64 -5.92 18.64 -16.92
C LEU A 64 -6.54 17.32 -16.46
N ALA A 65 -6.01 16.17 -16.89
CA ALA A 65 -6.53 14.87 -16.48
C ALA A 65 -6.44 14.66 -14.96
N MET A 66 -5.34 15.10 -14.32
CA MET A 66 -5.18 15.09 -12.86
C MET A 66 -6.23 15.98 -12.17
N GLN A 67 -6.48 17.18 -12.70
CA GLN A 67 -7.52 18.08 -12.18
C GLN A 67 -8.91 17.45 -12.27
N ILE A 68 -9.27 16.89 -13.42
CA ILE A 68 -10.55 16.20 -13.61
C ILE A 68 -10.70 15.05 -12.61
N ALA A 69 -9.66 14.24 -12.42
CA ALA A 69 -9.70 13.13 -11.47
C ALA A 69 -9.91 13.62 -10.02
N LEU A 70 -9.28 14.73 -9.64
CA LEU A 70 -9.48 15.37 -8.33
C LEU A 70 -10.92 15.87 -8.17
N ASP A 71 -11.44 16.61 -9.15
CA ASP A 71 -12.79 17.18 -9.09
C ASP A 71 -13.85 16.08 -9.00
N GLN A 72 -13.69 15.00 -9.78
CA GLN A 72 -14.56 13.84 -9.72
C GLN A 72 -14.44 13.08 -8.39
N ALA A 73 -13.25 13.01 -7.79
CA ALA A 73 -13.08 12.42 -6.46
C ALA A 73 -13.78 13.23 -5.36
N ILE A 74 -13.69 14.56 -5.40
CA ILE A 74 -14.41 15.46 -4.47
C ILE A 74 -15.92 15.30 -4.62
N GLN A 75 -16.43 15.26 -5.86
CA GLN A 75 -17.85 15.05 -6.12
C GLN A 75 -18.32 13.68 -5.61
N ALA A 76 -17.54 12.62 -5.86
CA ALA A 76 -17.86 11.28 -5.39
C ALA A 76 -17.87 11.19 -3.85
N GLU A 77 -16.89 11.80 -3.16
CA GLU A 77 -16.86 11.86 -1.70
C GLU A 77 -18.09 12.59 -1.13
N SER A 78 -18.46 13.73 -1.71
CA SER A 78 -19.67 14.48 -1.34
C SER A 78 -20.94 13.65 -1.50
N ASN A 79 -21.10 12.95 -2.63
CA ASN A 79 -22.25 12.07 -2.87
C ASN A 79 -22.27 10.89 -1.88
N ASN A 80 -21.11 10.30 -1.61
CA ASN A 80 -20.98 9.16 -0.70
C ASN A 80 -21.32 9.54 0.75
N MET A 81 -21.01 10.75 1.19
CA MET A 81 -21.39 11.23 2.53
C MET A 81 -22.92 11.22 2.74
N LEU A 82 -23.71 11.48 1.70
CA LEU A 82 -25.18 11.46 1.77
C LEU A 82 -25.77 10.06 1.95
N LEU A 83 -24.98 9.01 1.75
CA LEU A 83 -25.42 7.61 1.89
C LEU A 83 -25.34 7.11 3.34
N GLY A 84 -24.69 7.86 4.24
CA GLY A 84 -24.50 7.45 5.64
C GLY A 84 -25.79 7.09 6.40
N PRO A 85 -26.89 7.85 6.26
CA PRO A 85 -28.20 7.51 6.84
C PRO A 85 -28.91 6.32 6.17
N LYS A 86 -28.47 5.88 4.99
CA LYS A 86 -29.06 4.77 4.25
C LYS A 86 -28.48 3.40 4.63
N CYS A 87 -27.39 3.36 5.40
CA CYS A 87 -26.78 2.10 5.84
C CYS A 87 -27.79 1.27 6.66
N ARG A 88 -28.01 0.01 6.28
CA ARG A 88 -29.06 -0.85 6.86
C ARG A 88 -28.64 -1.54 8.16
N ASN A 89 -27.34 -1.66 8.40
CA ASN A 89 -26.77 -2.34 9.56
C ASN A 89 -25.35 -1.84 9.88
N GLU A 90 -24.82 -2.26 11.03
CA GLU A 90 -23.50 -1.85 11.53
C GLU A 90 -22.33 -2.27 10.63
N ARG A 91 -22.42 -3.42 9.93
CA ARG A 91 -21.38 -3.87 9.00
C ARG A 91 -21.29 -2.97 7.77
N GLU A 92 -22.46 -2.63 7.23
CA GLU A 92 -22.58 -1.69 6.11
C GLU A 92 -22.12 -0.29 6.53
N LYS A 93 -22.45 0.14 7.75
CA LYS A 93 -22.00 1.41 8.32
C LYS A 93 -20.49 1.46 8.53
N ALA A 94 -19.88 0.36 9.00
CA ALA A 94 -18.44 0.23 9.16
C ALA A 94 -17.71 0.34 7.81
N ALA A 95 -18.11 -0.45 6.81
CA ALA A 95 -17.52 -0.39 5.47
C ALA A 95 -17.69 0.99 4.81
N TRP A 96 -18.86 1.62 4.96
CA TRP A 96 -19.11 2.98 4.48
C TRP A 96 -18.19 4.01 5.16
N THR A 97 -17.99 3.90 6.48
CA THR A 97 -17.14 4.83 7.24
C THR A 97 -15.69 4.76 6.75
N ASP A 98 -15.17 3.55 6.54
CA ASP A 98 -13.84 3.32 5.97
C ASP A 98 -13.72 3.94 4.59
N CYS A 99 -14.75 3.76 3.76
CA CYS A 99 -14.77 4.36 2.44
C CYS A 99 -14.69 5.88 2.47
N ILE A 100 -15.38 6.56 3.38
CA ILE A 100 -15.27 8.02 3.49
C ILE A 100 -13.84 8.44 3.86
N GLU A 101 -13.18 7.74 4.79
CA GLU A 101 -11.77 7.98 5.10
C GLU A 101 -10.87 7.76 3.87
N LEU A 102 -11.08 6.66 3.14
CA LEU A 102 -10.31 6.31 1.95
C LEU A 102 -10.51 7.30 0.80
N TYR A 103 -11.71 7.86 0.64
CA TYR A 103 -11.97 8.95 -0.30
C TYR A 103 -11.24 10.23 0.09
N LYS A 104 -11.24 10.60 1.38
CA LYS A 104 -10.46 11.74 1.86
C LYS A 104 -8.96 11.57 1.61
N ASN A 105 -8.43 10.37 1.86
CA ASN A 105 -7.03 10.05 1.56
C ASN A 105 -6.75 10.08 0.05
N THR A 106 -7.70 9.63 -0.77
CA THR A 106 -7.62 9.72 -2.25
C THR A 106 -7.52 11.17 -2.72
N ILE A 107 -8.41 12.03 -2.21
CA ILE A 107 -8.43 13.46 -2.53
C ILE A 107 -7.13 14.13 -2.07
N ALA A 108 -6.64 13.82 -0.86
CA ALA A 108 -5.38 14.37 -0.36
C ALA A 108 -4.20 14.08 -1.30
N ARG A 109 -4.09 12.86 -1.83
CA ARG A 109 -3.05 12.50 -2.80
C ARG A 109 -3.25 13.13 -4.16
N LEU A 110 -4.46 13.14 -4.69
CA LEU A 110 -4.76 13.80 -5.97
C LEU A 110 -4.49 15.31 -5.90
N ASN A 111 -4.78 15.95 -4.77
CA ASN A 111 -4.51 17.38 -4.58
C ASN A 111 -3.01 17.70 -4.65
N LEU A 112 -2.14 16.80 -4.18
CA LEU A 112 -0.69 16.97 -4.34
C LEU A 112 -0.25 16.91 -5.82
N THR A 113 -0.94 16.16 -6.67
CA THR A 113 -0.60 16.03 -8.10
C THR A 113 -0.87 17.29 -8.90
N VAL A 114 -1.82 18.13 -8.46
CA VAL A 114 -2.20 19.38 -9.15
C VAL A 114 -1.61 20.63 -8.51
N ASN A 115 -0.99 20.51 -7.33
CA ASN A 115 -0.48 21.66 -6.59
C ASN A 115 0.78 22.26 -7.29
N PRO A 116 0.73 23.51 -7.79
CA PRO A 116 1.87 24.13 -8.47
C PRO A 116 3.06 24.39 -7.54
N GLY A 117 2.84 24.45 -6.21
CA GLY A 117 3.89 24.61 -5.21
C GLY A 117 4.54 23.30 -4.76
N ALA A 118 3.99 22.14 -5.15
CA ALA A 118 4.56 20.85 -4.80
C ALA A 118 5.74 20.51 -5.74
N LYS A 119 6.97 20.46 -5.19
CA LYS A 119 8.11 19.87 -5.89
C LYS A 119 7.91 18.36 -5.93
N CYS A 120 7.36 17.83 -7.02
CA CYS A 120 7.11 16.40 -7.21
C CYS A 120 7.77 15.88 -8.48
N THR A 121 8.29 14.65 -8.42
CA THR A 121 8.83 13.92 -9.58
C THR A 121 7.74 13.06 -10.22
N ASP A 122 7.96 12.57 -11.44
CA ASP A 122 7.03 11.61 -12.06
C ASP A 122 6.89 10.32 -11.24
N VAL A 123 7.92 9.94 -10.47
CA VAL A 123 7.87 8.80 -9.53
C VAL A 123 6.94 9.10 -8.36
N ASP A 124 6.99 10.31 -7.80
CA ASP A 124 6.07 10.73 -6.72
C ASP A 124 4.62 10.74 -7.24
N LEU A 125 4.39 11.34 -8.41
CA LEU A 125 3.09 11.34 -9.08
C LEU A 125 2.56 9.92 -9.29
N GLN A 126 3.41 9.00 -9.76
CA GLN A 126 3.00 7.61 -9.99
C GLN A 126 2.65 6.89 -8.68
N THR A 127 3.37 7.21 -7.61
CA THR A 127 3.12 6.65 -6.27
C THR A 127 1.79 7.16 -5.72
N TRP A 128 1.55 8.47 -5.76
CA TRP A 128 0.32 9.06 -5.25
C TRP A 128 -0.92 8.63 -6.04
N LEU A 129 -0.82 8.51 -7.36
CA LEU A 129 -1.89 7.93 -8.19
C LEU A 129 -2.12 6.45 -7.88
N SER A 130 -1.04 5.69 -7.64
CA SER A 130 -1.14 4.27 -7.25
C SER A 130 -1.84 4.13 -5.90
N THR A 131 -1.54 5.01 -4.94
CA THR A 131 -2.20 5.06 -3.64
C THR A 131 -3.67 5.47 -3.74
N ALA A 132 -3.98 6.52 -4.52
CA ALA A 132 -5.36 6.95 -4.79
C ALA A 132 -6.21 5.79 -5.31
N LEU A 133 -5.72 5.03 -6.30
CA LEU A 133 -6.41 3.85 -6.81
C LEU A 133 -6.54 2.72 -5.77
N THR A 134 -5.49 2.51 -4.96
CA THR A 134 -5.48 1.52 -3.86
C THR A 134 -6.53 1.83 -2.80
N ASN A 135 -6.72 3.11 -2.46
CA ASN A 135 -7.71 3.54 -1.49
C ASN A 135 -9.14 3.20 -1.95
N LEU A 136 -9.45 3.51 -3.21
CA LEU A 136 -10.77 3.21 -3.80
C LEU A 136 -11.04 1.68 -3.86
N GLU A 137 -10.02 0.89 -4.17
CA GLU A 137 -10.15 -0.58 -4.15
C GLU A 137 -10.29 -1.13 -2.73
N THR A 138 -9.60 -0.54 -1.74
CA THR A 138 -9.75 -0.91 -0.33
C THR A 138 -11.17 -0.65 0.15
N CYS A 139 -11.76 0.48 -0.26
CA CYS A 139 -13.14 0.84 0.02
C CYS A 139 -14.10 -0.24 -0.51
N ARG A 140 -13.96 -0.62 -1.79
CA ARG A 140 -14.76 -1.70 -2.40
C ARG A 140 -14.58 -3.03 -1.66
N THR A 141 -13.34 -3.33 -1.27
CA THR A 141 -12.97 -4.59 -0.62
C THR A 141 -13.63 -4.74 0.76
N GLY A 142 -13.71 -3.66 1.55
CA GLY A 142 -14.36 -3.69 2.87
C GLY A 142 -15.81 -4.14 2.82
N PHE A 143 -16.58 -3.67 1.83
CA PHE A 143 -17.97 -4.13 1.61
C PHE A 143 -18.06 -5.61 1.23
N VAL A 144 -17.13 -6.08 0.39
CA VAL A 144 -17.10 -7.48 -0.07
C VAL A 144 -16.73 -8.43 1.06
N GLU A 145 -15.70 -8.10 1.86
CA GLU A 145 -15.23 -8.92 2.97
C GLU A 145 -16.29 -9.07 4.07
N LEU A 146 -17.08 -8.02 4.33
CA LEU A 146 -18.18 -8.06 5.28
C LEU A 146 -19.48 -8.66 4.72
N GLY A 147 -19.54 -8.97 3.42
CA GLY A 147 -20.71 -9.54 2.76
C GLY A 147 -21.89 -8.57 2.63
N VAL A 148 -21.62 -7.26 2.46
CA VAL A 148 -22.63 -6.18 2.41
C VAL A 148 -22.50 -5.32 1.15
N SER A 149 -22.07 -5.93 0.03
CA SER A 149 -21.81 -5.26 -1.23
C SER A 149 -23.05 -5.03 -2.12
N ASP A 150 -24.24 -5.39 -1.67
CA ASP A 150 -25.47 -5.44 -2.48
C ASP A 150 -26.26 -4.12 -2.53
N TYR A 151 -26.00 -3.17 -1.63
CA TYR A 151 -26.82 -1.96 -1.51
C TYR A 151 -26.02 -0.65 -1.53
N ILE A 152 -25.27 -0.31 -0.47
CA ILE A 152 -24.54 0.97 -0.44
C ILE A 152 -23.45 1.02 -1.52
N LEU A 153 -22.69 -0.06 -1.73
CA LEU A 153 -21.59 -0.07 -2.69
C LEU A 153 -22.02 0.26 -4.14
N PRO A 154 -23.11 -0.33 -4.70
CA PRO A 154 -23.64 0.07 -6.01
C PRO A 154 -24.02 1.56 -6.10
N LEU A 155 -24.54 2.16 -5.03
CA LEU A 155 -24.92 3.58 -4.98
C LEU A 155 -23.70 4.51 -4.98
N MET A 156 -22.51 3.99 -4.63
CA MET A 156 -21.24 4.73 -4.65
C MET A 156 -20.54 4.66 -6.02
N SER A 157 -21.13 4.01 -7.03
CA SER A 157 -20.51 3.82 -8.34
C SER A 157 -20.15 5.16 -9.03
N ASN A 158 -18.93 5.26 -9.55
CA ASN A 158 -18.41 6.44 -10.25
C ASN A 158 -17.20 6.05 -11.14
N ASN A 159 -16.65 7.02 -11.88
CA ASN A 159 -15.53 6.79 -12.80
C ASN A 159 -14.13 7.17 -12.26
N VAL A 160 -14.00 7.55 -10.98
CA VAL A 160 -12.74 8.06 -10.43
C VAL A 160 -11.60 7.04 -10.59
N SER A 161 -11.84 5.76 -10.31
CA SER A 161 -10.82 4.71 -10.49
C SER A 161 -10.35 4.57 -11.95
N LYS A 162 -11.25 4.75 -12.93
CA LYS A 162 -10.90 4.70 -14.37
C LYS A 162 -10.06 5.91 -14.76
N LEU A 163 -10.42 7.10 -14.28
CA LEU A 163 -9.67 8.33 -14.50
C LEU A 163 -8.25 8.24 -13.94
N ILE A 164 -8.10 7.74 -12.71
CA ILE A 164 -6.77 7.52 -12.11
C ILE A 164 -5.96 6.50 -12.93
N SER A 165 -6.58 5.39 -13.35
CA SER A 165 -5.92 4.37 -14.17
C SER A 165 -5.43 4.91 -15.52
N ASN A 166 -6.21 5.82 -16.13
CA ASN A 166 -5.81 6.51 -17.36
C ASN A 166 -4.56 7.37 -17.16
N ILE A 167 -4.50 8.11 -16.06
CA ILE A 167 -3.33 8.94 -15.74
C ILE A 167 -2.12 8.06 -15.43
N LEU A 168 -2.29 6.95 -14.70
CA LEU A 168 -1.22 5.98 -14.41
C LEU A 168 -0.60 5.40 -15.70
N ALA A 169 -1.41 5.12 -16.71
CA ALA A 169 -0.96 4.60 -18.00
C ALA A 169 -0.07 5.61 -18.77
N ILE A 170 -0.27 6.90 -18.55
CA ILE A 170 0.43 7.98 -19.25
C ILE A 170 1.62 8.51 -18.44
N ASN A 171 1.51 8.52 -17.11
CA ASN A 171 2.58 8.95 -16.21
C ASN A 171 3.64 7.85 -16.00
N LYS A 172 4.15 7.22 -17.07
CA LYS A 172 5.20 6.20 -16.95
C LYS A 172 6.53 6.90 -16.61
N PRO A 173 7.04 6.82 -15.36
CA PRO A 173 8.33 7.41 -15.06
C PRO A 173 9.40 6.69 -15.89
N VAL A 174 10.28 7.46 -16.54
CA VAL A 174 11.48 6.90 -17.17
C VAL A 174 12.29 6.22 -16.06
N ALA A 175 12.71 4.97 -16.29
CA ALA A 175 13.58 4.27 -15.35
C ALA A 175 14.78 5.18 -15.02
N LEU A 176 15.01 5.42 -13.73
CA LEU A 176 16.12 6.26 -13.27
C LEU A 176 17.42 5.77 -13.95
N PRO A 177 18.23 6.65 -14.55
CA PRO A 177 19.53 6.27 -15.07
C PRO A 177 20.33 5.56 -13.99
N ASN A 178 20.96 4.45 -14.38
CA ASN A 178 21.85 3.65 -13.53
C ASN A 178 22.83 4.52 -12.73
N GLU A 179 23.02 4.12 -11.47
CA GLU A 179 24.22 4.36 -10.65
C GLU A 179 24.71 5.81 -10.54
N GLN A 180 24.29 6.49 -9.48
CA GLN A 180 25.30 7.24 -8.71
C GLN A 180 26.04 6.22 -7.85
N THR A 181 27.23 5.84 -8.29
CA THR A 181 28.21 5.11 -7.50
C THR A 181 28.56 5.94 -6.26
N TYR A 182 27.90 5.65 -5.13
CA TYR A 182 28.34 6.16 -3.83
C TYR A 182 29.48 5.25 -3.36
N HIS A 183 30.72 5.67 -3.64
CA HIS A 183 31.90 5.08 -3.00
C HIS A 183 31.86 5.37 -1.49
N GLU A 184 32.29 4.40 -0.70
CA GLU A 184 32.25 4.35 0.76
C GLU A 184 32.63 5.68 1.44
N GLY A 185 31.66 6.27 2.16
CA GLY A 185 31.85 7.50 2.96
C GLY A 185 30.63 8.44 2.97
N PHE A 186 30.60 9.40 3.90
CA PHE A 186 29.56 10.43 3.95
C PHE A 186 29.61 11.31 2.67
N PRO A 187 28.46 11.67 2.06
CA PRO A 187 28.43 12.49 0.85
C PRO A 187 29.11 13.84 1.04
N THR A 188 29.72 14.38 -0.03
CA THR A 188 30.44 15.67 -0.01
C THR A 188 29.55 16.88 0.29
N TRP A 189 28.23 16.75 0.15
CA TRP A 189 27.24 17.77 0.52
C TRP A 189 26.88 17.74 2.01
N VAL A 190 27.37 16.76 2.78
CA VAL A 190 27.19 16.69 4.23
C VAL A 190 28.30 17.48 4.92
N SER A 191 27.91 18.58 5.56
CA SER A 191 28.86 19.47 6.21
C SER A 191 29.59 18.76 7.37
N PRO A 192 30.80 19.19 7.77
CA PRO A 192 31.48 18.66 8.95
C PRO A 192 30.65 18.76 10.24
N ARG A 193 29.71 19.73 10.31
CA ARG A 193 28.76 19.90 11.41
C ARG A 193 27.72 18.77 11.44
N ASP A 194 27.23 18.36 10.27
CA ASP A 194 26.28 17.25 10.13
C ASP A 194 26.95 15.90 10.41
N ARG A 195 28.23 15.74 10.03
CA ARG A 195 29.05 14.57 10.41
C ARG A 195 29.21 14.43 11.92
N LYS A 196 29.32 15.54 12.65
CA LYS A 196 29.37 15.55 14.13
C LYS A 196 28.00 15.24 14.77
N LEU A 197 26.91 15.53 14.06
CA LEU A 197 25.55 15.14 14.45
C LEU A 197 25.29 13.64 14.24
N LEU A 198 25.95 13.04 13.25
CA LEU A 198 25.86 11.61 12.90
C LEU A 198 26.67 10.69 13.82
N GLN A 199 27.63 11.24 14.58
CA GLN A 199 28.46 10.51 15.54
C GLN A 199 28.05 10.71 17.00
N ALA A 200 26.98 11.47 17.28
CA ALA A 200 26.52 11.70 18.63
C ALA A 200 25.39 10.72 18.99
N THR A 201 25.59 9.96 20.06
CA THR A 201 24.57 9.40 20.96
C THR A 201 23.68 10.52 21.53
N ALA A 202 22.90 11.15 20.66
CA ALA A 202 22.01 12.25 21.01
C ALA A 202 20.73 12.19 20.15
N LEU A 203 20.01 11.07 20.25
CA LEU A 203 18.54 11.13 20.13
C LEU A 203 17.92 12.03 21.22
N ALA A 204 18.71 12.46 22.21
CA ALA A 204 18.34 13.25 23.38
C ALA A 204 18.17 14.77 23.16
N SER A 205 18.23 15.32 21.93
CA SER A 205 18.18 16.78 21.72
C SER A 205 17.11 17.31 20.73
N ARG A 206 16.07 16.53 20.39
CA ARG A 206 14.95 16.98 19.53
C ARG A 206 13.65 16.75 20.26
N ALA A 207 12.77 17.75 20.38
CA ALA A 207 11.52 17.72 21.16
C ALA A 207 10.97 16.30 21.40
N ILE A 208 11.17 15.81 22.63
CA ILE A 208 10.87 14.44 23.05
C ILE A 208 9.66 14.51 23.95
N LEU A 209 8.54 13.94 23.52
CA LEU A 209 7.52 13.52 24.48
C LEU A 209 7.88 12.12 24.95
N VAL A 210 7.93 11.93 26.27
CA VAL A 210 8.17 10.63 26.88
C VAL A 210 6.85 10.05 27.34
N VAL A 211 6.57 8.82 26.92
CA VAL A 211 5.42 8.04 27.38
C VAL A 211 5.93 6.98 28.35
N ALA A 212 5.40 6.97 29.57
CA ALA A 212 5.76 5.97 30.58
C ALA A 212 4.57 5.67 31.51
N GLN A 213 4.16 4.40 31.58
CA GLN A 213 3.00 3.98 32.39
C GLN A 213 3.24 4.18 33.90
N ASP A 214 4.50 4.16 34.34
CA ASP A 214 4.93 4.39 35.73
C ASP A 214 4.82 5.86 36.18
N GLY A 215 4.49 6.78 35.26
CA GLY A 215 4.39 8.21 35.54
C GLY A 215 5.72 8.99 35.47
N SER A 216 6.81 8.34 35.08
CA SER A 216 8.13 9.00 34.91
C SER A 216 8.30 9.78 33.61
N GLY A 217 7.26 9.80 32.75
CA GLY A 217 7.23 10.50 31.47
C GLY A 217 6.26 11.69 31.45
N ASN A 218 6.11 12.32 30.29
CA ASN A 218 5.13 13.39 30.07
C ASN A 218 3.69 12.87 30.01
N PHE A 219 3.50 11.67 29.47
CA PHE A 219 2.20 11.04 29.29
C PHE A 219 2.23 9.58 29.75
N LYS A 220 1.06 9.04 30.13
CA LYS A 220 0.93 7.61 30.46
C LYS A 220 0.54 6.76 29.25
N THR A 221 -0.09 7.38 28.26
CA THR A 221 -0.57 6.73 27.04
C THR A 221 0.10 7.31 25.81
N ILE A 222 0.18 6.50 24.75
CA ILE A 222 0.77 6.90 23.48
C ILE A 222 -0.19 7.83 22.73
N ASN A 223 -1.51 7.60 22.83
CA ASN A 223 -2.52 8.48 22.22
C ASN A 223 -2.41 9.94 22.72
N GLU A 224 -2.22 10.16 24.02
CA GLU A 224 -2.02 11.51 24.57
C GLU A 224 -0.79 12.20 23.97
N ALA A 225 0.32 11.46 23.84
CA ALA A 225 1.55 11.98 23.25
C ALA A 225 1.40 12.29 21.76
N ILE A 226 0.71 11.43 20.99
CA ILE A 226 0.40 11.68 19.57
C ILE A 226 -0.47 12.94 19.43
N ASN A 227 -1.51 13.08 20.26
CA ASN A 227 -2.39 14.25 20.25
C ASN A 227 -1.66 15.55 20.61
N ALA A 228 -0.71 15.48 21.55
CA ALA A 228 0.14 16.61 21.89
C ALA A 228 1.12 16.95 20.75
N ALA A 229 1.76 15.94 20.16
CA ALA A 229 2.65 16.10 19.02
C ALA A 229 1.95 16.76 17.82
N ALA A 230 0.71 16.36 17.52
CA ALA A 230 -0.10 16.94 16.45
C ALA A 230 -0.31 18.46 16.60
N LYS A 231 -0.39 18.97 17.84
CA LYS A 231 -0.55 20.39 18.15
C LYS A 231 0.77 21.16 18.17
N GLN A 232 1.87 20.48 18.48
CA GLN A 232 3.20 21.08 18.66
C GLN A 232 4.08 21.02 17.40
N ASN A 233 3.78 20.12 16.47
CA ASN A 233 4.63 19.89 15.31
C ASN A 233 4.55 21.06 14.32
N THR A 234 5.66 21.78 14.17
CA THR A 234 5.83 22.90 13.25
C THR A 234 6.49 22.52 11.92
N GLY A 235 6.58 21.22 11.61
CA GLY A 235 7.04 20.68 10.32
C GLY A 235 8.29 19.81 10.38
N GLY A 236 8.99 19.77 11.53
CA GLY A 236 10.17 18.95 11.75
C GLY A 236 9.88 17.52 12.21
N ARG A 237 10.93 16.69 12.31
CA ARG A 237 10.88 15.36 12.93
C ARG A 237 10.50 15.51 14.41
N PHE A 238 9.34 14.97 14.80
CA PHE A 238 8.86 14.98 16.17
C PHE A 238 9.05 13.59 16.80
N VAL A 239 9.77 13.50 17.92
CA VAL A 239 10.13 12.21 18.53
C VAL A 239 9.27 11.96 19.76
N ILE A 240 8.67 10.77 19.83
CA ILE A 240 7.99 10.26 21.02
C ILE A 240 8.76 9.03 21.48
N GLN A 241 9.38 9.12 22.65
CA GLN A 241 9.97 7.99 23.31
C GLN A 241 8.90 7.24 24.09
N VAL A 242 8.77 5.94 23.88
CA VAL A 242 7.82 5.07 24.56
C VAL A 242 8.60 4.08 25.41
N LYS A 243 8.57 4.28 26.74
CA LYS A 243 9.33 3.42 27.66
C LYS A 243 8.84 1.97 27.62
N ALA A 244 9.62 1.07 28.22
CA ALA A 244 9.23 -0.32 28.39
C ALA A 244 7.86 -0.45 29.06
N GLY A 245 7.02 -1.33 28.52
CA GLY A 245 5.63 -1.50 28.93
C GLY A 245 4.78 -2.18 27.86
N THR A 246 3.59 -2.62 28.26
CA THR A 246 2.57 -3.12 27.33
C THR A 246 1.42 -2.12 27.29
N TYR A 247 1.27 -1.48 26.14
CA TYR A 247 0.31 -0.42 25.86
C TYR A 247 -0.87 -1.00 25.09
N ALA A 248 -1.97 -1.27 25.79
CA ALA A 248 -3.20 -1.75 25.20
C ALA A 248 -3.98 -0.57 24.59
N GLU A 249 -3.55 -0.12 23.42
CA GLU A 249 -4.07 1.07 22.75
C GLU A 249 -4.28 0.82 21.25
N HIS A 250 -5.37 1.37 20.72
CA HIS A 250 -5.57 1.52 19.29
C HIS A 250 -5.08 2.90 18.87
N LEU A 251 -4.13 2.95 17.93
CA LEU A 251 -3.46 4.18 17.51
C LEU A 251 -3.79 4.54 16.07
N HIS A 252 -4.11 5.81 15.83
CA HIS A 252 -4.20 6.41 14.50
C HIS A 252 -3.22 7.58 14.39
N ILE A 253 -2.18 7.44 13.56
CA ILE A 253 -1.09 8.39 13.42
C ILE A 253 -1.22 9.12 12.09
N GLY A 254 -1.91 10.26 12.11
CA GLY A 254 -2.12 11.13 10.94
C GLY A 254 -1.10 12.26 10.80
N SER A 255 -0.39 12.63 11.86
CA SER A 255 0.57 13.73 11.82
C SER A 255 1.85 13.35 11.08
N PRO A 256 2.35 14.19 10.17
CA PRO A 256 3.57 13.89 9.41
C PRO A 256 4.82 13.97 10.30
N ASN A 257 5.90 13.34 9.85
CA ASN A 257 7.24 13.36 10.44
C ASN A 257 7.30 12.91 11.92
N LEU A 258 6.32 12.13 12.38
CA LEU A 258 6.34 11.56 13.73
C LEU A 258 7.29 10.35 13.80
N MET A 259 8.00 10.21 14.91
CA MET A 259 8.88 9.08 15.18
C MET A 259 8.57 8.45 16.53
N LEU A 260 8.24 7.16 16.55
CA LEU A 260 8.12 6.38 17.78
C LEU A 260 9.42 5.62 18.04
N VAL A 261 9.95 5.74 19.25
CA VAL A 261 11.15 5.02 19.70
C VAL A 261 10.84 4.26 20.98
N GLY A 262 10.85 2.94 20.91
CA GLY A 262 10.71 2.06 22.08
C GLY A 262 12.05 1.78 22.77
N ASP A 263 11.97 1.10 23.92
CA ASP A 263 13.13 0.61 24.68
C ASP A 263 13.60 -0.79 24.22
N GLY A 264 13.11 -1.27 23.07
CA GLY A 264 13.51 -2.54 22.45
C GLY A 264 12.32 -3.41 22.02
N ILE A 265 12.57 -4.27 21.02
CA ILE A 265 11.65 -5.36 20.64
C ILE A 265 11.34 -6.21 21.88
N GLY A 266 10.05 -6.50 22.12
CA GLY A 266 9.58 -7.24 23.29
C GLY A 266 9.47 -6.42 24.59
N ASN A 267 10.25 -5.34 24.74
CA ASN A 267 10.22 -4.48 25.92
C ASN A 267 9.13 -3.40 25.84
N THR A 268 8.99 -2.76 24.68
CA THR A 268 7.90 -1.83 24.40
C THR A 268 6.94 -2.48 23.41
N VAL A 269 5.72 -2.76 23.86
CA VAL A 269 4.69 -3.45 23.08
C VAL A 269 3.43 -2.60 22.99
N ILE A 270 2.96 -2.33 21.78
CA ILE A 270 1.62 -1.78 21.51
C ILE A 270 0.73 -2.94 21.08
N THR A 271 -0.38 -3.16 21.79
CA THR A 271 -1.22 -4.34 21.60
C THR A 271 -2.71 -4.01 21.46
N GLY A 272 -3.38 -4.74 20.58
CA GLY A 272 -4.83 -4.71 20.39
C GLY A 272 -5.36 -6.09 19.99
N SER A 273 -6.67 -6.22 19.80
CA SER A 273 -7.30 -7.52 19.47
C SER A 273 -8.51 -7.40 18.53
N MET A 274 -8.61 -6.30 17.78
CA MET A 274 -9.68 -6.13 16.79
C MET A 274 -9.47 -7.09 15.61
N SER A 275 -10.56 -7.58 15.04
CA SER A 275 -10.56 -8.57 13.97
C SER A 275 -11.86 -8.56 13.18
N VAL A 276 -11.84 -9.13 11.97
CA VAL A 276 -13.05 -9.31 11.15
C VAL A 276 -14.05 -10.25 11.82
N GLY A 277 -13.57 -11.36 12.42
CA GLY A 277 -14.41 -12.24 13.22
C GLY A 277 -15.00 -11.58 14.47
N GLY A 278 -14.49 -10.42 14.87
CA GLY A 278 -15.03 -9.55 15.93
C GLY A 278 -15.94 -8.42 15.43
N GLY A 279 -16.23 -8.35 14.12
CA GLY A 279 -17.11 -7.34 13.52
C GLY A 279 -16.41 -6.10 12.97
N SER A 280 -15.08 -6.01 13.02
CA SER A 280 -14.32 -4.94 12.36
C SER A 280 -14.16 -5.21 10.86
N THR A 281 -13.80 -4.21 10.07
CA THR A 281 -13.22 -4.45 8.74
C THR A 281 -11.76 -4.83 8.88
N THR A 282 -11.16 -5.44 7.85
CA THR A 282 -9.70 -5.68 7.84
C THR A 282 -8.93 -4.36 8.00
N PHE A 283 -9.39 -3.29 7.34
CA PHE A 283 -8.78 -1.96 7.38
C PHE A 283 -8.77 -1.33 8.78
N ASN A 284 -9.86 -1.43 9.54
CA ASN A 284 -9.98 -0.91 10.90
C ASN A 284 -9.56 -1.89 12.00
N SER A 285 -9.24 -3.14 11.66
CA SER A 285 -8.74 -4.11 12.64
C SER A 285 -7.32 -3.79 13.14
N ALA A 286 -6.64 -2.83 12.52
CA ALA A 286 -5.27 -2.45 12.84
C ALA A 286 -5.14 -1.98 14.30
N THR A 287 -4.21 -2.59 15.04
CA THR A 287 -3.81 -2.07 16.36
C THR A 287 -3.16 -0.70 16.21
N VAL A 288 -2.29 -0.53 15.22
CA VAL A 288 -1.70 0.76 14.85
C VAL A 288 -1.93 1.04 13.37
N ALA A 289 -2.55 2.17 13.06
CA ALA A 289 -2.73 2.70 11.72
C ALA A 289 -1.87 3.95 11.53
N VAL A 290 -1.01 3.96 10.52
CA VAL A 290 -0.11 5.07 10.19
C VAL A 290 -0.45 5.61 8.82
N VAL A 291 -0.77 6.91 8.74
CA VAL A 291 -1.10 7.61 7.49
C VAL A 291 -0.26 8.87 7.29
N GLY A 292 0.22 9.49 8.38
CA GLY A 292 1.07 10.68 8.30
C GLY A 292 2.43 10.41 7.66
N ASP A 293 2.79 11.16 6.62
CA ASP A 293 4.01 10.94 5.82
C ASP A 293 5.30 11.04 6.63
N GLY A 294 6.32 10.30 6.20
CA GLY A 294 7.65 10.30 6.79
C GLY A 294 7.69 9.63 8.16
N PHE A 295 6.71 8.82 8.53
CA PHE A 295 6.68 8.17 9.85
C PHE A 295 7.88 7.25 10.07
N ILE A 296 8.42 7.24 11.29
CA ILE A 296 9.48 6.29 11.68
C ILE A 296 9.07 5.54 12.95
N ALA A 297 9.21 4.23 12.97
CA ALA A 297 9.18 3.45 14.20
C ALA A 297 10.50 2.71 14.39
N ARG A 298 10.96 2.66 15.64
CA ARG A 298 12.19 1.99 16.01
C ARG A 298 12.09 1.29 17.36
N ASP A 299 12.70 0.11 17.45
CA ASP A 299 12.89 -0.63 18.71
C ASP A 299 11.56 -0.89 19.46
N ILE A 300 10.50 -1.28 18.72
CA ILE A 300 9.13 -1.41 19.26
C ILE A 300 8.39 -2.62 18.66
N THR A 301 7.43 -3.18 19.40
CA THR A 301 6.58 -4.29 18.96
C THR A 301 5.14 -3.84 18.73
N PHE A 302 4.58 -4.16 17.57
CA PHE A 302 3.17 -4.00 17.22
C PHE A 302 2.50 -5.36 17.21
N ARG A 303 1.45 -5.56 18.02
CA ARG A 303 0.84 -6.87 18.24
C ARG A 303 -0.68 -6.83 18.11
N ASN A 304 -1.23 -7.80 17.38
CA ASN A 304 -2.65 -8.13 17.44
C ASN A 304 -2.84 -9.53 18.06
N THR A 305 -3.60 -9.58 19.16
CA THR A 305 -3.80 -10.79 19.98
C THR A 305 -5.12 -11.51 19.71
N ALA A 306 -5.89 -11.12 18.67
CA ALA A 306 -7.18 -11.74 18.35
C ALA A 306 -7.10 -13.27 18.18
N GLY A 307 -5.97 -13.75 17.63
CA GLY A 307 -5.71 -15.17 17.47
C GLY A 307 -6.18 -15.74 16.11
N PRO A 308 -5.74 -16.96 15.76
CA PRO A 308 -5.93 -17.49 14.41
C PRO A 308 -7.38 -17.87 14.10
N GLY A 309 -8.23 -18.01 15.12
CA GLY A 309 -9.66 -18.34 14.98
C GLY A 309 -10.57 -17.13 14.75
N LYS A 310 -10.00 -15.91 14.64
CA LYS A 310 -10.77 -14.66 14.50
C LYS A 310 -10.71 -14.06 13.10
N GLY A 311 -10.16 -14.78 12.12
CA GLY A 311 -9.97 -14.27 10.76
C GLY A 311 -8.91 -13.17 10.72
N GLN A 312 -9.08 -12.21 9.81
CA GLN A 312 -8.16 -11.09 9.60
C GLN A 312 -8.05 -10.22 10.85
N ALA A 313 -6.81 -9.92 11.28
CA ALA A 313 -6.54 -9.14 12.48
C ALA A 313 -5.18 -8.43 12.38
N VAL A 314 -5.21 -7.16 11.99
CA VAL A 314 -4.00 -6.40 11.64
C VAL A 314 -3.27 -5.89 12.89
N ALA A 315 -1.95 -6.14 12.97
CA ALA A 315 -1.09 -5.57 14.01
C ALA A 315 -0.66 -4.15 13.64
N LEU A 316 -0.21 -3.94 12.39
CA LEU A 316 0.11 -2.62 11.88
C LEU A 316 -0.36 -2.45 10.43
N ARG A 317 -1.02 -1.32 10.17
CA ARG A 317 -1.33 -0.83 8.84
C ARG A 317 -0.54 0.44 8.55
N SER A 318 0.24 0.45 7.46
CA SER A 318 0.92 1.67 6.98
C SER A 318 0.39 2.07 5.61
N GLY A 319 -0.09 3.30 5.51
CA GLY A 319 -0.35 4.06 4.28
C GLY A 319 0.41 5.40 4.28
N SER A 320 1.55 5.43 4.98
CA SER A 320 2.42 6.60 5.13
C SER A 320 3.54 6.54 4.10
N ASP A 321 3.65 7.59 3.28
CA ASP A 321 4.72 7.68 2.29
C ASP A 321 6.06 7.96 2.98
N LEU A 322 7.13 7.38 2.45
CA LEU A 322 8.48 7.47 3.01
C LEU A 322 8.54 6.98 4.48
N SER A 323 7.76 5.96 4.83
CA SER A 323 7.75 5.39 6.18
C SER A 323 8.88 4.38 6.40
N VAL A 324 9.48 4.41 7.59
CA VAL A 324 10.57 3.50 7.99
C VAL A 324 10.25 2.75 9.28
N PHE A 325 10.51 1.45 9.27
CA PHE A 325 10.42 0.60 10.45
C PHE A 325 11.78 -0.08 10.65
N TYR A 326 12.46 0.21 11.75
CA TYR A 326 13.80 -0.29 12.03
C TYR A 326 13.87 -1.02 13.36
N ARG A 327 14.21 -2.31 13.34
CA ARG A 327 14.19 -3.17 14.54
C ARG A 327 12.83 -3.12 15.23
N CYS A 328 11.79 -3.38 14.44
CA CYS A 328 10.43 -3.53 14.94
C CYS A 328 10.00 -5.00 14.89
N SER A 329 9.07 -5.39 15.76
CA SER A 329 8.39 -6.69 15.67
C SER A 329 6.92 -6.48 15.30
N PHE A 330 6.40 -7.30 14.39
CA PHE A 330 5.00 -7.31 13.96
C PHE A 330 4.43 -8.68 14.23
N GLU A 331 3.47 -8.76 15.15
CA GLU A 331 3.04 -10.02 15.74
C GLU A 331 1.54 -10.21 15.59
N GLY A 332 1.14 -11.24 14.84
CA GLY A 332 -0.25 -11.61 14.67
C GLY A 332 -0.39 -13.04 14.14
N TYR A 333 -1.48 -13.28 13.42
CA TYR A 333 -1.77 -14.52 12.71
C TYR A 333 -2.14 -14.19 11.26
N GLN A 334 -3.42 -14.16 10.93
CA GLN A 334 -3.89 -13.77 9.61
C GLN A 334 -3.83 -12.25 9.45
N ASP A 335 -3.28 -11.78 8.32
CA ASP A 335 -3.23 -10.36 7.93
C ASP A 335 -2.45 -9.47 8.92
N THR A 336 -1.30 -9.95 9.40
CA THR A 336 -0.53 -9.27 10.47
C THR A 336 -0.02 -7.87 10.07
N LEU A 337 0.68 -7.76 8.94
CA LEU A 337 1.30 -6.53 8.47
C LEU A 337 0.61 -6.07 7.18
N TYR A 338 -0.17 -5.01 7.28
CA TYR A 338 -0.85 -4.39 6.15
C TYR A 338 0.00 -3.26 5.57
N VAL A 339 0.83 -3.60 4.59
CA VAL A 339 1.56 -2.65 3.73
C VAL A 339 0.60 -2.02 2.71
N HIS A 340 -0.32 -1.20 3.23
CA HIS A 340 -1.50 -0.74 2.50
C HIS A 340 -1.18 -0.01 1.21
N SER A 341 -0.43 1.09 1.28
CA SER A 341 -0.13 1.97 0.13
C SER A 341 1.17 2.78 0.34
N GLU A 342 1.54 3.61 -0.64
CA GLU A 342 2.76 4.46 -0.62
C GLU A 342 4.11 3.72 -0.57
N ARG A 343 5.23 4.45 -0.40
CA ARG A 343 6.58 3.89 -0.28
C ARG A 343 6.94 3.58 1.17
N GLN A 344 7.46 2.38 1.42
CA GLN A 344 7.76 1.91 2.76
C GLN A 344 9.07 1.12 2.82
N PHE A 345 9.79 1.22 3.93
CA PHE A 345 11.03 0.48 4.17
C PHE A 345 11.04 -0.18 5.55
N TYR A 346 11.33 -1.48 5.58
CA TYR A 346 11.44 -2.27 6.80
C TYR A 346 12.85 -2.85 6.88
N ARG A 347 13.57 -2.60 7.98
CA ARG A 347 14.96 -3.04 8.17
C ARG A 347 15.12 -3.75 9.52
N GLU A 348 15.72 -4.94 9.50
CA GLU A 348 16.01 -5.69 10.74
C GLU A 348 14.78 -5.96 11.60
N CYS A 349 13.62 -6.11 10.94
CA CYS A 349 12.36 -6.37 11.61
C CYS A 349 12.11 -7.88 11.77
N ALA A 350 11.29 -8.23 12.75
CA ALA A 350 10.71 -9.56 12.89
C ALA A 350 9.22 -9.51 12.52
N ILE A 351 8.76 -10.38 11.62
CA ILE A 351 7.36 -10.42 11.17
C ILE A 351 6.82 -11.83 11.38
N TYR A 352 5.72 -11.96 12.14
CA TYR A 352 5.12 -13.24 12.48
C TYR A 352 3.69 -13.35 11.98
N GLY A 353 3.32 -14.46 11.35
CA GLY A 353 1.93 -14.71 11.01
C GLY A 353 1.67 -16.05 10.32
N THR A 354 0.43 -16.24 9.86
CA THR A 354 -0.04 -17.49 9.27
C THR A 354 -0.50 -17.31 7.83
N VAL A 355 -1.68 -16.72 7.61
CA VAL A 355 -2.28 -16.53 6.29
C VAL A 355 -2.11 -15.07 5.90
N ASP A 356 -1.56 -14.83 4.71
CA ASP A 356 -1.45 -13.53 4.06
C ASP A 356 -0.83 -12.46 4.94
N PHE A 357 0.13 -12.84 5.79
CA PHE A 357 0.51 -12.02 6.93
C PHE A 357 1.40 -10.81 6.57
N ILE A 358 1.84 -10.71 5.30
CA ILE A 358 2.37 -9.49 4.69
C ILE A 358 1.54 -9.20 3.43
N PHE A 359 0.63 -8.24 3.48
CA PHE A 359 -0.34 -8.00 2.41
C PHE A 359 -0.59 -6.52 2.16
N GLY A 360 -1.13 -6.21 0.98
CA GLY A 360 -1.44 -4.84 0.58
C GLY A 360 -0.86 -4.47 -0.78
N ASN A 361 -0.81 -3.16 -1.06
CA ASN A 361 -0.43 -2.63 -2.35
C ASN A 361 0.52 -1.42 -2.25
N ALA A 362 1.36 -1.36 -1.20
CA ALA A 362 2.47 -0.43 -1.13
C ALA A 362 3.57 -0.73 -2.16
N ALA A 363 4.46 0.22 -2.40
CA ALA A 363 5.80 -0.03 -2.92
C ALA A 363 6.74 -0.24 -1.73
N VAL A 364 7.00 -1.49 -1.35
CA VAL A 364 7.68 -1.82 -0.09
C VAL A 364 8.89 -2.72 -0.28
N VAL A 365 9.96 -2.42 0.46
CA VAL A 365 11.14 -3.30 0.60
C VAL A 365 11.32 -3.69 2.06
N LEU A 366 11.37 -5.01 2.30
CA LEU A 366 11.75 -5.61 3.58
C LEU A 366 13.18 -6.13 3.44
N GLN A 367 14.13 -5.47 4.12
CA GLN A 367 15.55 -5.75 4.00
C GLN A 367 16.14 -6.27 5.32
N ASN A 368 16.91 -7.37 5.26
CA ASN A 368 17.51 -7.97 6.45
C ASN A 368 16.49 -8.30 7.55
N CYS A 369 15.28 -8.72 7.16
CA CYS A 369 14.21 -9.05 8.09
C CYS A 369 14.17 -10.56 8.39
N ASN A 370 13.64 -10.90 9.56
CA ASN A 370 13.29 -12.27 9.93
C ASN A 370 11.78 -12.45 9.79
N ILE A 371 11.36 -13.34 8.90
CA ILE A 371 9.97 -13.60 8.57
C ILE A 371 9.63 -15.00 9.08
N PHE A 372 8.73 -15.06 10.05
CA PHE A 372 8.42 -16.26 10.81
C PHE A 372 6.99 -16.75 10.53
N SER A 373 6.88 -17.89 9.86
CA SER A 373 5.61 -18.59 9.69
C SER A 373 5.20 -19.27 10.99
N ARG A 374 4.01 -18.96 11.49
CA ARG A 374 3.44 -19.54 12.71
C ARG A 374 2.56 -20.74 12.41
N LYS A 375 2.22 -21.52 13.43
CA LYS A 375 1.26 -22.62 13.34
C LYS A 375 -0.14 -22.11 12.92
N PRO A 376 -0.66 -22.47 11.73
CA PRO A 376 -2.01 -22.11 11.31
C PRO A 376 -3.06 -23.07 11.87
N ILE A 377 -4.34 -22.70 11.79
CA ILE A 377 -5.46 -23.63 12.07
C ILE A 377 -5.65 -24.62 10.91
N ASN A 378 -5.61 -24.13 9.67
CA ASN A 378 -5.99 -24.92 8.48
C ASN A 378 -4.81 -25.60 7.77
N GLY A 379 -3.66 -25.74 8.43
CA GLY A 379 -2.47 -26.38 7.86
C GLY A 379 -1.84 -25.64 6.67
N VAL A 380 -2.25 -24.40 6.38
CA VAL A 380 -1.70 -23.59 5.28
C VAL A 380 -1.16 -22.27 5.82
N VAL A 381 0.02 -21.88 5.33
CA VAL A 381 0.65 -20.58 5.57
C VAL A 381 0.95 -19.92 4.22
N THR A 382 0.62 -18.65 4.08
CA THR A 382 0.98 -17.82 2.92
C THR A 382 1.71 -16.58 3.43
N VAL A 383 2.96 -16.40 3.02
CA VAL A 383 3.78 -15.28 3.50
C VAL A 383 3.26 -13.95 2.96
N THR A 384 3.02 -13.87 1.65
CA THR A 384 2.53 -12.63 1.03
C THR A 384 1.16 -12.78 0.35
N ALA A 385 0.42 -11.67 0.32
CA ALA A 385 -0.77 -11.52 -0.52
C ALA A 385 -0.79 -10.11 -1.14
N GLN A 386 -0.06 -9.94 -2.24
CA GLN A 386 0.11 -8.62 -2.85
C GLN A 386 -1.10 -8.25 -3.73
N GLY A 387 -1.61 -7.03 -3.54
CA GLY A 387 -2.91 -6.55 -4.01
C GLY A 387 -2.89 -5.56 -5.18
N ARG A 388 -1.92 -5.62 -6.10
CA ARG A 388 -1.88 -4.72 -7.26
C ARG A 388 -3.01 -4.99 -8.26
N ILE A 389 -3.78 -3.95 -8.58
CA ILE A 389 -4.97 -4.04 -9.45
C ILE A 389 -4.80 -3.44 -10.84
N ASP A 390 -3.80 -2.57 -11.05
CA ASP A 390 -3.51 -2.00 -12.36
C ASP A 390 -2.03 -2.21 -12.70
N PRO A 391 -1.69 -2.64 -13.94
CA PRO A 391 -0.32 -2.96 -14.32
C PRO A 391 0.61 -1.75 -14.28
N ASN A 392 0.07 -0.54 -14.39
CA ASN A 392 0.81 0.71 -14.37
C ASN A 392 1.09 1.18 -12.93
N GLN A 393 0.49 0.61 -11.89
CA GLN A 393 0.88 0.90 -10.52
C GLN A 393 2.34 0.51 -10.28
N ASN A 394 3.10 1.40 -9.62
CA ASN A 394 4.50 1.21 -9.28
C ASN A 394 4.71 0.42 -7.96
N THR A 395 3.72 -0.39 -7.57
CA THR A 395 3.63 -1.05 -6.26
C THR A 395 4.05 -2.52 -6.29
N GLY A 396 4.35 -3.11 -5.14
CA GLY A 396 4.81 -4.48 -5.01
C GLY A 396 5.49 -4.73 -3.68
N ILE A 397 5.62 -6.01 -3.32
CA ILE A 397 6.34 -6.45 -2.13
C ILE A 397 7.70 -7.01 -2.55
N VAL A 398 8.78 -6.43 -2.04
CA VAL A 398 10.14 -6.96 -2.21
C VAL A 398 10.68 -7.45 -0.87
N ILE A 399 11.09 -8.70 -0.81
CA ILE A 399 11.83 -9.30 0.30
C ILE A 399 13.29 -9.45 -0.13
N HIS A 400 14.20 -8.71 0.51
CA HIS A 400 15.60 -8.60 0.09
C HIS A 400 16.56 -8.95 1.23
N THR A 401 17.50 -9.86 0.99
CA THR A 401 18.50 -10.30 1.98
C THR A 401 17.88 -10.66 3.34
N SER A 402 16.73 -11.32 3.32
CA SER A 402 15.93 -11.64 4.51
C SER A 402 15.88 -13.16 4.72
N GLN A 403 15.23 -13.61 5.80
CA GLN A 403 15.07 -15.03 6.10
C GLN A 403 13.60 -15.38 6.27
N ILE A 404 13.13 -16.45 5.61
CA ILE A 404 11.78 -17.00 5.78
C ILE A 404 11.91 -18.37 6.44
N THR A 405 11.47 -18.47 7.69
CA THR A 405 11.65 -19.65 8.55
C THR A 405 10.40 -19.97 9.37
N ALA A 406 10.35 -21.16 9.98
CA ALA A 406 9.29 -21.51 10.91
C ALA A 406 9.49 -20.85 12.29
N ALA A 407 8.42 -20.28 12.85
CA ALA A 407 8.36 -19.86 14.24
C ALA A 407 8.45 -21.07 15.19
N SER A 408 8.75 -20.83 16.47
CA SER A 408 8.90 -21.88 17.48
C SER A 408 7.64 -22.74 17.64
N ASP A 409 6.44 -22.17 17.45
CA ASP A 409 5.17 -22.89 17.52
C ASP A 409 4.89 -23.80 16.30
N LEU A 410 5.51 -23.51 15.15
CA LEU A 410 5.37 -24.27 13.91
C LEU A 410 6.42 -25.38 13.78
N LYS A 411 7.66 -25.15 14.21
CA LYS A 411 8.78 -26.11 14.06
C LYS A 411 8.42 -27.57 14.42
N PRO A 412 7.74 -27.86 15.54
CA PRO A 412 7.41 -29.24 15.92
C PRO A 412 6.39 -29.94 15.00
N VAL A 413 5.61 -29.17 14.24
CA VAL A 413 4.51 -29.68 13.39
C VAL A 413 4.66 -29.27 11.93
N GLN A 414 5.84 -28.78 11.52
CA GLN A 414 6.06 -28.21 10.20
C GLN A 414 5.74 -29.17 9.05
N SER A 415 5.94 -30.47 9.24
CA SER A 415 5.65 -31.50 8.24
C SER A 415 4.16 -31.61 7.89
N SER A 416 3.28 -31.17 8.80
CA SER A 416 1.83 -31.15 8.59
C SER A 416 1.31 -29.83 8.01
N VAL A 417 2.20 -28.87 7.75
CA VAL A 417 1.84 -27.51 7.28
C VAL A 417 2.43 -27.26 5.91
N LYS A 418 1.60 -26.74 5.00
CA LYS A 418 2.00 -26.29 3.68
C LYS A 418 2.24 -24.79 3.70
N ALA A 419 3.50 -24.36 3.69
CA ALA A 419 3.87 -22.96 3.62
C ALA A 419 4.24 -22.55 2.18
N TYR A 420 3.73 -21.39 1.77
CA TYR A 420 3.94 -20.81 0.44
C TYR A 420 4.48 -19.39 0.57
N LEU A 421 5.29 -18.98 -0.41
CA LEU A 421 5.86 -17.64 -0.52
C LEU A 421 4.78 -16.56 -0.67
N GLY A 422 3.65 -16.89 -1.29
CA GLY A 422 2.50 -16.02 -1.36
C GLY A 422 1.42 -16.48 -2.34
N ARG A 423 0.38 -15.66 -2.49
CA ARG A 423 -0.73 -15.87 -3.42
C ARG A 423 -1.30 -14.55 -3.98
N PRO A 424 -1.87 -14.54 -5.22
CA PRO A 424 -2.21 -13.31 -5.91
C PRO A 424 -3.58 -12.75 -5.47
N TRP A 425 -3.60 -11.92 -4.43
CA TRP A 425 -4.83 -11.28 -3.94
C TRP A 425 -5.55 -10.46 -5.03
N ARG A 426 -4.79 -9.90 -5.98
CA ARG A 426 -5.31 -9.15 -7.13
C ARG A 426 -4.59 -9.51 -8.43
N GLN A 427 -5.22 -9.17 -9.55
CA GLN A 427 -4.88 -9.66 -10.89
C GLN A 427 -3.42 -9.39 -11.30
N TYR A 428 -2.83 -8.26 -10.89
CA TYR A 428 -1.47 -7.88 -11.27
C TYR A 428 -0.48 -8.04 -10.11
N SER A 429 -0.78 -8.94 -9.17
CA SER A 429 0.01 -9.20 -7.97
C SER A 429 1.51 -9.23 -8.26
N ARG A 430 2.32 -8.51 -7.48
CA ARG A 430 3.77 -8.40 -7.69
C ARG A 430 4.55 -8.61 -6.40
N THR A 431 5.23 -9.75 -6.31
CA THR A 431 6.10 -10.09 -5.18
C THR A 431 7.45 -10.57 -5.71
N VAL A 432 8.54 -10.07 -5.15
CA VAL A 432 9.89 -10.47 -5.53
C VAL A 432 10.71 -10.84 -4.29
N ILE A 433 11.39 -11.98 -4.35
CA ILE A 433 12.26 -12.45 -3.27
C ILE A 433 13.69 -12.54 -3.80
N LEU A 434 14.56 -11.69 -3.24
CA LEU A 434 15.93 -11.47 -3.67
C LEU A 434 16.91 -11.87 -2.57
N LYS A 435 17.92 -12.69 -2.91
CA LYS A 435 19.10 -12.99 -2.08
C LYS A 435 18.74 -13.40 -0.64
N SER A 436 17.60 -14.06 -0.47
CA SER A 436 17.03 -14.38 0.83
C SER A 436 17.18 -15.86 1.16
N PHE A 437 17.24 -16.20 2.45
CA PHE A 437 17.25 -17.57 2.92
C PHE A 437 15.81 -18.10 3.01
N LEU A 438 15.54 -19.22 2.36
CA LEU A 438 14.27 -19.93 2.37
C LEU A 438 14.47 -21.29 3.05
N ASP A 439 13.85 -21.48 4.22
CA ASP A 439 13.95 -22.73 4.96
C ASP A 439 13.05 -23.84 4.36
N ASN A 440 13.19 -25.07 4.85
CA ASN A 440 12.59 -26.26 4.25
C ASN A 440 11.06 -26.36 4.41
N LEU A 441 10.43 -25.44 5.16
CA LEU A 441 8.97 -25.35 5.26
C LEU A 441 8.31 -24.94 3.93
N ILE A 442 9.05 -24.22 3.06
CA ILE A 442 8.51 -23.72 1.80
C ILE A 442 8.27 -24.89 0.85
N GLN A 443 7.02 -25.03 0.40
CA GLN A 443 6.64 -26.08 -0.53
C GLN A 443 7.42 -25.97 -1.84
N PRO A 444 7.79 -27.09 -2.50
CA PRO A 444 8.54 -27.06 -3.77
C PRO A 444 7.87 -26.23 -4.87
N VAL A 445 6.52 -26.22 -4.92
CA VAL A 445 5.74 -25.40 -5.84
C VAL A 445 5.88 -23.88 -5.58
N GLY A 446 6.27 -23.50 -4.36
CA GLY A 446 6.61 -22.14 -3.94
C GLY A 446 5.41 -21.21 -3.73
N TRP A 447 4.50 -21.14 -4.69
CA TRP A 447 3.40 -20.18 -4.74
C TRP A 447 2.06 -20.89 -4.78
N LEU A 448 1.01 -20.24 -4.25
CA LEU A 448 -0.34 -20.80 -4.17
C LEU A 448 -1.33 -19.96 -5.00
N GLU A 449 -2.23 -20.61 -5.72
CA GLU A 449 -3.29 -19.94 -6.46
C GLU A 449 -4.23 -19.18 -5.50
N TRP A 450 -4.78 -18.05 -5.97
CA TRP A 450 -5.87 -17.39 -5.24
C TRP A 450 -7.20 -18.11 -5.48
N SER A 451 -7.57 -18.26 -6.75
CA SER A 451 -8.76 -19.01 -7.18
C SER A 451 -8.63 -19.36 -8.67
N GLY A 452 -8.67 -20.65 -9.00
CA GLY A 452 -8.53 -21.14 -10.38
C GLY A 452 -7.32 -20.53 -11.09
N SER A 453 -7.54 -19.98 -12.29
CA SER A 453 -6.50 -19.33 -13.11
C SER A 453 -6.38 -17.81 -12.90
N PHE A 454 -7.05 -17.25 -11.88
CA PHE A 454 -7.06 -15.80 -11.63
C PHE A 454 -5.65 -15.24 -11.42
N GLY A 455 -5.29 -14.23 -12.22
CA GLY A 455 -4.01 -13.51 -12.11
C GLY A 455 -2.77 -14.28 -12.56
N LEU A 456 -2.84 -15.59 -12.83
CA LEU A 456 -1.65 -16.44 -13.03
C LEU A 456 -0.80 -16.03 -14.24
N ASN A 457 -1.41 -15.41 -15.27
CA ASN A 457 -0.70 -14.93 -16.46
C ASN A 457 -0.26 -13.45 -16.36
N THR A 458 -0.81 -12.69 -15.43
CA THR A 458 -0.63 -11.22 -15.33
C THR A 458 0.16 -10.80 -14.10
N LEU A 459 0.27 -11.66 -13.09
CA LEU A 459 1.11 -11.45 -11.92
C LEU A 459 2.60 -11.39 -12.29
N TYR A 460 3.43 -10.90 -11.37
CA TYR A 460 4.88 -10.96 -11.45
C TYR A 460 5.41 -11.54 -10.13
N TYR A 461 5.73 -12.84 -10.13
CA TYR A 461 6.40 -13.50 -9.01
C TYR A 461 7.81 -13.90 -9.40
N GLY A 462 8.77 -13.24 -8.76
CA GLY A 462 10.20 -13.36 -9.07
C GLY A 462 11.02 -13.91 -7.91
N GLU A 463 11.91 -14.84 -8.20
CA GLU A 463 12.93 -15.33 -7.26
C GLU A 463 14.32 -15.09 -7.86
N TYR A 464 15.24 -14.52 -7.08
CA TYR A 464 16.62 -14.22 -7.52
C TYR A 464 17.64 -14.63 -6.45
N GLN A 465 18.54 -15.54 -6.78
CA GLN A 465 19.69 -15.93 -5.94
C GLN A 465 19.33 -16.25 -4.47
N ASN A 466 18.18 -16.87 -4.23
CA ASN A 466 17.79 -17.31 -2.90
C ASN A 466 18.59 -18.55 -2.46
N THR A 467 18.83 -18.67 -1.16
CA THR A 467 19.61 -19.77 -0.56
C THR A 467 18.76 -20.55 0.44
N GLY A 468 19.27 -21.69 0.91
CA GLY A 468 18.58 -22.53 1.88
C GLY A 468 17.78 -23.68 1.25
N PRO A 469 17.34 -24.65 2.06
CA PRO A 469 16.73 -25.88 1.56
C PRO A 469 15.39 -25.67 0.83
N GLY A 470 14.67 -24.57 1.09
CA GLY A 470 13.44 -24.20 0.39
C GLY A 470 13.64 -23.40 -0.89
N SER A 471 14.88 -23.08 -1.28
CA SER A 471 15.15 -22.15 -2.40
C SER A 471 15.23 -22.78 -3.78
N SER A 472 15.20 -24.11 -3.90
CA SER A 472 15.22 -24.79 -5.19
C SER A 472 14.02 -24.40 -6.05
N THR A 473 14.27 -23.93 -7.26
CA THR A 473 13.24 -23.50 -8.21
C THR A 473 12.80 -24.61 -9.19
N ALA A 474 13.40 -25.79 -9.13
CA ALA A 474 13.21 -26.87 -10.10
C ALA A 474 11.75 -27.37 -10.21
N ASN A 475 10.98 -27.29 -9.12
CA ASN A 475 9.61 -27.78 -9.02
C ASN A 475 8.58 -26.68 -8.77
N ARG A 476 8.95 -25.42 -9.06
CA ARG A 476 8.05 -24.29 -8.91
C ARG A 476 6.87 -24.37 -9.89
N VAL A 477 5.81 -23.63 -9.59
CA VAL A 477 4.66 -23.45 -10.47
C VAL A 477 5.07 -23.00 -11.88
N LYS A 478 4.30 -23.39 -12.90
CA LYS A 478 4.55 -23.07 -14.31
C LYS A 478 3.67 -21.93 -14.85
N TRP A 479 3.28 -21.00 -13.98
CA TRP A 479 2.39 -19.88 -14.35
C TRP A 479 3.09 -18.88 -15.26
N GLY A 480 2.37 -18.24 -16.19
CA GLY A 480 2.96 -17.25 -17.10
C GLY A 480 3.55 -16.01 -16.39
N GLY A 481 3.04 -15.68 -15.20
CA GLY A 481 3.54 -14.60 -14.36
C GLY A 481 4.70 -14.97 -13.42
N TYR A 482 5.00 -16.26 -13.25
CA TYR A 482 6.13 -16.73 -12.44
C TYR A 482 7.42 -16.72 -13.25
N ARG A 483 8.55 -16.34 -12.63
CA ARG A 483 9.87 -16.44 -13.26
C ARG A 483 11.01 -16.58 -12.25
N VAL A 484 12.01 -17.37 -12.62
CA VAL A 484 13.33 -17.32 -12.01
C VAL A 484 14.09 -16.17 -12.65
N ILE A 485 14.44 -15.15 -11.89
CA ILE A 485 15.20 -14.00 -12.39
C ILE A 485 16.66 -14.45 -12.51
N THR A 486 17.25 -14.27 -13.69
CA THR A 486 18.66 -14.61 -13.96
C THR A 486 19.51 -13.38 -14.30
N SER A 487 18.86 -12.30 -14.74
CA SER A 487 19.53 -11.05 -15.08
C SER A 487 19.67 -10.13 -13.86
N VAL A 488 20.90 -9.68 -13.61
CA VAL A 488 21.19 -8.62 -12.64
C VAL A 488 20.39 -7.36 -12.95
N ALA A 489 20.24 -6.98 -14.23
CA ALA A 489 19.50 -5.79 -14.62
C ALA A 489 17.99 -5.89 -14.32
N GLU A 490 17.41 -7.09 -14.34
CA GLU A 490 16.02 -7.30 -13.92
C GLU A 490 15.90 -7.27 -12.39
N ALA A 491 16.78 -7.97 -11.67
CA ALA A 491 16.79 -7.98 -10.21
C ALA A 491 17.04 -6.58 -9.61
N SER A 492 17.94 -5.78 -10.22
CA SER A 492 18.26 -4.42 -9.79
C SER A 492 17.05 -3.47 -9.78
N LYS A 493 16.01 -3.72 -10.60
CA LYS A 493 14.78 -2.90 -10.59
C LYS A 493 14.03 -2.97 -9.25
N PHE A 494 14.27 -4.02 -8.48
CA PHE A 494 13.59 -4.29 -7.21
C PHE A 494 14.46 -3.96 -5.99
N THR A 495 15.65 -3.37 -6.17
CA THR A 495 16.47 -2.94 -5.03
C THR A 495 15.90 -1.67 -4.38
N VAL A 496 16.35 -1.36 -3.16
CA VAL A 496 15.94 -0.18 -2.41
C VAL A 496 16.09 1.12 -3.23
N GLY A 497 17.22 1.29 -3.91
CA GLY A 497 17.51 2.48 -4.70
C GLY A 497 16.55 2.69 -5.87
N ASN A 498 16.19 1.61 -6.59
CA ASN A 498 15.40 1.69 -7.81
C ASN A 498 13.90 1.56 -7.56
N PHE A 499 13.49 0.68 -6.66
CA PHE A 499 12.07 0.34 -6.47
C PHE A 499 11.31 1.40 -5.67
N ILE A 500 11.95 1.94 -4.64
CA ILE A 500 11.35 2.93 -3.73
C ILE A 500 12.10 4.26 -3.72
N ALA A 501 12.98 4.49 -4.69
CA ALA A 501 13.86 5.66 -4.74
C ALA A 501 14.66 5.87 -3.44
N GLY A 502 15.02 4.78 -2.73
CA GLY A 502 15.46 4.84 -1.33
C GLY A 502 16.64 5.77 -1.07
N SER A 503 17.56 5.91 -2.03
CA SER A 503 18.71 6.82 -1.92
C SER A 503 18.33 8.29 -1.76
N SER A 504 17.13 8.71 -2.19
CA SER A 504 16.71 10.13 -2.11
C SER A 504 16.17 10.52 -0.74
N TRP A 505 15.73 9.56 0.08
CA TRP A 505 14.99 9.87 1.33
C TRP A 505 15.43 9.06 2.55
N LEU A 506 15.92 7.83 2.39
CA LEU A 506 16.38 7.01 3.52
C LEU A 506 17.58 7.60 4.29
N PRO A 507 18.55 8.32 3.68
CA PRO A 507 19.63 8.94 4.44
C PRO A 507 19.14 9.88 5.55
N ALA A 508 18.01 10.57 5.35
CA ALA A 508 17.43 11.47 6.35
C ALA A 508 16.83 10.74 7.57
N SER A 509 16.59 9.42 7.46
CA SER A 509 16.08 8.59 8.55
C SER A 509 17.15 8.12 9.53
N ASN A 510 18.44 8.20 9.15
CA ASN A 510 19.58 7.59 9.86
C ASN A 510 19.44 6.06 10.07
N VAL A 511 18.61 5.38 9.29
CA VAL A 511 18.50 3.91 9.28
C VAL A 511 19.44 3.35 8.20
N PRO A 512 20.24 2.32 8.52
CA PRO A 512 21.11 1.69 7.54
C PRO A 512 20.29 0.99 6.44
N PHE A 513 20.74 1.13 5.19
CA PHE A 513 20.14 0.42 4.05
C PHE A 513 21.20 0.09 3.01
N THR A 514 20.99 -1.01 2.29
CA THR A 514 21.76 -1.34 1.09
C THR A 514 20.93 -0.93 -0.12
N SER A 515 21.44 0.01 -0.93
CA SER A 515 20.70 0.57 -2.07
C SER A 515 20.56 -0.41 -3.25
N GLY A 516 21.61 -1.19 -3.52
CA GLY A 516 21.71 -2.16 -4.62
C GLY A 516 21.51 -3.62 -4.19
N LEU A 517 21.98 -4.57 -5.02
CA LEU A 517 21.83 -6.02 -4.83
C LEU A 517 22.77 -6.61 -3.77
#